data_AF-A0A6L5FBM0-F1
#
_entry.id   AF-A0A6L5FBM0-F1
#
_cell.length_a   1.000
_cell.length_b   1.000
_cell.length_c   1.000
_cell.angle_alpha   90.00
_cell.angle_beta   90.00
_cell.angle_gamma   90.00
#
_symmetry.space_group_name_H-M   'P 1'
#
loop_
_entity.id
_entity.type
_entity.pdbx_description
1 polymer ?
#
loop_
_entity_poly.entity_id
_entity_poly.type
_entity_poly.pdbx_seq_one_letter_code
_entity_poly.pdbx_strand_id
1 'polypeptide(L)'
;MKTWLSRRPFVVDTFIAVLLMGLGVLEIRVNRMSLPQFGEGPLLADIAWSAVTCLPLIWRRVYPLTVMVAVVSLAVAGQFAGVYSGSGATVAMFLAVYSSGAYSHHNRRDLTRGLLVVGVMALLVVGTFVPVLGHSDAPVEAEAFLILLNTAFFSAAWILGDVTRQKHSAQARLEKQAEVLQSQREELAQSAVASERLRIARELHDVVGHHVSVMGVQAGAARRLIDHDPEKAGEVLSAVEESGRDAVTEMGRLVGLLRSDGDETPGPQPGFADLDAMIERMGDAGLDVTVRR
;
A
#
# COMPACT_ATOMS: atom_id res chain seq x y z
N MET A 1 -9.06 16.23 -2.38
CA MET A 1 -10.38 15.81 -2.91
C MET A 1 -10.51 14.28 -3.08
N LYS A 2 -9.53 13.56 -3.66
CA LYS A 2 -9.54 12.08 -3.81
C LYS A 2 -9.75 11.29 -2.50
N THR A 3 -9.29 11.80 -1.36
CA THR A 3 -9.38 11.14 -0.04
C THR A 3 -10.73 11.28 0.67
N TRP A 4 -11.57 12.26 0.29
CA TRP A 4 -12.90 12.45 0.90
C TRP A 4 -13.95 11.56 0.23
N LEU A 5 -13.92 11.47 -1.11
CA LEU A 5 -14.82 10.63 -1.90
C LEU A 5 -14.57 9.13 -1.70
N SER A 6 -13.32 8.72 -1.38
CA SER A 6 -13.01 7.32 -1.06
C SER A 6 -13.53 6.87 0.30
N ARG A 7 -13.71 7.81 1.26
CA ARG A 7 -14.19 7.52 2.62
C ARG A 7 -15.70 7.41 2.75
N ARG A 8 -16.48 7.88 1.76
CA ARG A 8 -17.96 7.84 1.78
C ARG A 8 -18.53 7.26 0.48
N PRO A 9 -18.31 5.96 0.20
CA PRO A 9 -18.77 5.31 -1.04
C PRO A 9 -20.29 5.43 -1.24
N PHE A 10 -21.07 5.33 -0.15
CA PHE A 10 -22.52 5.47 -0.18
C PHE A 10 -23.00 6.83 -0.67
N VAL A 11 -22.29 7.93 -0.39
CA VAL A 11 -22.71 9.28 -0.83
C VAL A 11 -22.56 9.41 -2.35
N VAL A 12 -21.46 8.90 -2.90
CA VAL A 12 -21.20 8.91 -4.34
C VAL A 12 -22.22 8.01 -5.07
N ASP A 13 -22.48 6.82 -4.54
CA ASP A 13 -23.40 5.88 -5.16
C ASP A 13 -24.86 6.35 -5.06
N THR A 14 -25.23 7.02 -3.96
CA THR A 14 -26.54 7.69 -3.83
C THR A 14 -26.69 8.84 -4.83
N PHE A 15 -25.65 9.67 -5.00
CA PHE A 15 -25.66 10.74 -6.00
C PHE A 15 -25.82 10.19 -7.43
N ILE A 16 -25.09 9.12 -7.77
CA ILE A 16 -25.23 8.46 -9.07
C ILE A 16 -26.65 7.90 -9.25
N ALA A 17 -27.21 7.22 -8.24
CA ALA A 17 -28.56 6.68 -8.33
C ALA A 17 -29.62 7.78 -8.53
N VAL A 18 -29.52 8.89 -7.79
CA VAL A 18 -30.41 10.05 -7.93
C VAL A 18 -30.25 10.74 -9.29
N LEU A 19 -29.01 10.88 -9.78
CA LEU A 19 -28.73 11.46 -11.09
C LEU A 19 -29.34 10.62 -12.22
N LEU A 20 -29.16 9.31 -12.18
CA LEU A 20 -29.73 8.38 -13.17
C LEU A 20 -31.25 8.34 -13.13
N MET A 21 -31.83 8.38 -11.94
CA MET A 21 -33.28 8.51 -11.78
C MET A 21 -33.77 9.83 -12.40
N GLY A 22 -33.11 10.95 -12.12
CA GLY A 22 -33.47 12.25 -12.69
C GLY A 22 -33.39 12.29 -14.22
N LEU A 23 -32.30 11.75 -14.79
CA LEU A 23 -32.13 11.64 -16.25
C LEU A 23 -33.16 10.71 -16.89
N GLY A 24 -33.44 9.57 -16.27
CA GLY A 24 -34.46 8.63 -16.73
C GLY A 24 -35.86 9.27 -16.74
N VAL A 25 -36.23 9.99 -15.67
CA VAL A 25 -37.51 10.71 -15.60
C VAL A 25 -37.60 11.79 -16.68
N LEU A 26 -36.53 12.56 -16.91
CA LEU A 26 -36.49 13.58 -17.95
C LEU A 26 -36.70 12.98 -19.34
N GLU A 27 -36.01 11.88 -19.64
CA GLU A 27 -36.14 11.17 -20.91
C GLU A 27 -37.55 10.59 -21.10
N ILE A 28 -38.12 9.94 -20.07
CA ILE A 28 -39.51 9.43 -20.11
C ILE A 28 -40.47 10.56 -20.46
N ARG A 29 -40.27 11.75 -19.88
CA ARG A 29 -41.09 12.94 -20.15
C ARG A 29 -40.93 13.44 -21.58
N VAL A 30 -39.71 13.48 -22.10
CA VAL A 30 -39.42 13.89 -23.49
C VAL A 30 -40.01 12.88 -24.47
N ASN A 31 -39.77 11.59 -24.29
CA ASN A 31 -40.27 10.55 -25.18
C ASN A 31 -41.81 10.48 -25.19
N ARG A 32 -42.48 10.62 -24.04
CA ARG A 32 -43.95 10.72 -24.00
C ARG A 32 -44.50 11.95 -24.73
N MET A 33 -43.74 13.04 -24.78
CA MET A 33 -44.12 14.26 -25.49
C MET A 33 -43.87 14.15 -27.01
N SER A 34 -42.81 13.44 -27.41
CA SER A 34 -42.38 13.32 -28.80
C SER A 34 -42.98 12.12 -29.54
N LEU A 35 -43.33 11.04 -28.83
CA LEU A 35 -43.75 9.76 -29.39
C LEU A 35 -44.99 9.24 -28.62
N PRO A 36 -46.21 9.45 -29.14
CA PRO A 36 -47.48 9.14 -28.45
C PRO A 36 -47.61 7.66 -28.01
N GLN A 37 -46.98 6.74 -28.74
CA GLN A 37 -46.95 5.31 -28.44
C GLN A 37 -46.30 4.94 -27.10
N PHE A 38 -45.50 5.83 -26.49
CA PHE A 38 -44.88 5.59 -25.17
C PHE A 38 -45.71 6.17 -23.99
N GLY A 39 -46.93 6.66 -24.27
CA GLY A 39 -47.74 7.44 -23.33
C GLY A 39 -48.97 6.75 -22.73
N GLU A 40 -49.25 5.50 -23.07
CA GLU A 40 -50.54 4.85 -22.75
C GLU A 40 -50.72 4.50 -21.25
N GLY A 41 -49.63 4.39 -20.48
CA GLY A 41 -49.65 4.03 -19.05
C GLY A 41 -49.58 5.22 -18.07
N PRO A 42 -49.80 4.99 -16.76
CA PRO A 42 -49.68 6.02 -15.72
C PRO A 42 -48.23 6.52 -15.58
N LEU A 43 -47.99 7.82 -15.74
CA LEU A 43 -46.65 8.43 -15.62
C LEU A 43 -45.97 8.11 -14.28
N LEU A 44 -46.74 8.06 -13.18
CA LEU A 44 -46.22 7.72 -11.86
C LEU A 44 -45.69 6.29 -11.78
N ALA A 45 -46.24 5.36 -12.58
CA ALA A 45 -45.77 3.98 -12.61
C ALA A 45 -44.37 3.88 -13.23
N ASP A 46 -44.13 4.55 -14.36
CA ASP A 46 -42.81 4.57 -15.02
C ASP A 46 -41.74 5.22 -14.13
N ILE A 47 -42.08 6.33 -13.46
CA ILE A 47 -41.19 7.02 -12.53
C ILE A 47 -40.86 6.13 -11.32
N ALA A 48 -41.88 5.49 -10.73
CA ALA A 48 -41.69 4.59 -9.61
C ALA A 48 -40.83 3.37 -10.00
N TRP A 49 -41.04 2.82 -11.19
CA TRP A 49 -40.26 1.68 -11.68
C TRP A 49 -38.79 2.03 -11.93
N SER A 50 -38.54 3.21 -12.50
CA SER A 50 -37.19 3.74 -12.68
C SER A 50 -36.47 3.91 -11.32
N ALA A 51 -37.18 4.43 -10.32
CA ALA A 51 -36.66 4.57 -8.95
C ALA A 51 -36.30 3.20 -8.36
N VAL A 52 -37.22 2.24 -8.43
CA VAL A 52 -37.03 0.88 -7.90
C VAL A 52 -35.84 0.17 -8.55
N THR A 53 -35.60 0.41 -9.84
CA THR A 53 -34.46 -0.17 -10.56
C THR A 53 -33.12 0.48 -10.19
N CYS A 54 -33.11 1.77 -9.85
CA CYS A 54 -31.89 2.51 -9.48
C CYS A 54 -31.49 2.36 -8.01
N LEU A 55 -32.45 2.21 -7.09
CA LEU A 55 -32.21 2.13 -5.65
C LEU A 55 -31.19 1.05 -5.22
N PRO A 56 -31.19 -0.18 -5.79
CA PRO A 56 -30.20 -1.20 -5.45
C PRO A 56 -28.74 -0.76 -5.67
N LEU A 57 -28.47 0.21 -6.55
CA LEU A 57 -27.11 0.69 -6.84
C LEU A 57 -26.41 1.31 -5.63
N ILE A 58 -27.16 1.77 -4.63
CA ILE A 58 -26.60 2.30 -3.38
C ILE A 58 -25.73 1.25 -2.68
N TRP A 59 -26.07 -0.04 -2.82
CA TRP A 59 -25.36 -1.16 -2.20
C TRP A 59 -24.38 -1.86 -3.16
N ARG A 60 -24.11 -1.30 -4.35
CA ARG A 60 -23.32 -1.95 -5.41
C ARG A 60 -21.89 -2.31 -5.00
N ARG A 61 -21.31 -1.63 -4.01
CA ARG A 61 -19.95 -1.91 -3.53
C ARG A 61 -19.90 -2.96 -2.41
N VAL A 62 -21.01 -3.17 -1.70
CA VAL A 62 -21.10 -4.12 -0.58
C VAL A 62 -21.63 -5.47 -1.06
N TYR A 63 -22.70 -5.44 -1.87
CA TYR A 63 -23.37 -6.64 -2.39
C TYR A 63 -23.44 -6.63 -3.93
N PRO A 64 -22.30 -6.54 -4.65
CA PRO A 64 -22.29 -6.32 -6.10
C PRO A 64 -23.06 -7.39 -6.90
N LEU A 65 -23.01 -8.66 -6.48
CA LEU A 65 -23.73 -9.75 -7.15
C LEU A 65 -25.24 -9.67 -6.90
N THR A 66 -25.65 -9.42 -5.66
CA THR A 66 -27.06 -9.28 -5.30
C THR A 66 -27.68 -8.08 -6.01
N VAL A 67 -26.95 -6.96 -6.08
CA VAL A 67 -27.39 -5.76 -6.79
C VAL A 67 -27.51 -6.02 -8.28
N MET A 68 -26.54 -6.70 -8.90
CA MET A 68 -26.63 -7.09 -10.31
C MET A 68 -27.87 -7.94 -10.59
N VAL A 69 -28.09 -9.00 -9.81
CA VAL A 69 -29.27 -9.85 -9.97
C VAL A 69 -30.56 -9.06 -9.77
N ALA A 70 -30.65 -8.22 -8.71
CA ALA A 70 -31.82 -7.42 -8.43
C ALA A 70 -32.14 -6.43 -9.56
N VAL A 71 -31.16 -5.63 -10.00
CA VAL A 71 -31.34 -4.65 -11.09
C VAL A 71 -31.77 -5.34 -12.39
N VAL A 72 -31.19 -6.51 -12.68
CA VAL A 72 -31.53 -7.27 -13.88
C VAL A 72 -32.94 -7.85 -13.79
N SER A 73 -33.28 -8.49 -12.68
CA SER A 73 -34.63 -9.04 -12.48
C SER A 73 -35.70 -7.95 -12.56
N LEU A 74 -35.43 -6.76 -12.01
CA LEU A 74 -36.33 -5.61 -12.09
C LEU A 74 -36.46 -5.07 -13.52
N ALA A 75 -35.36 -4.99 -14.28
CA ALA A 75 -35.39 -4.57 -15.68
C ALA A 75 -36.22 -5.55 -16.53
N VAL A 76 -36.00 -6.86 -16.38
CA VAL A 76 -36.74 -7.91 -17.09
C VAL A 76 -38.22 -7.91 -16.70
N ALA A 77 -38.53 -7.79 -15.40
CA ALA A 77 -39.92 -7.71 -14.93
C ALA A 77 -40.65 -6.49 -15.49
N GLY A 78 -39.96 -5.34 -15.60
CA GLY A 78 -40.53 -4.11 -16.18
C GLY A 78 -40.91 -4.30 -17.65
N GLN A 79 -40.09 -5.03 -18.39
CA GLN A 79 -40.34 -5.36 -19.79
C GLN A 79 -41.59 -6.23 -19.97
N PHE A 80 -41.75 -7.29 -19.16
CA PHE A 80 -42.96 -8.11 -19.19
C PHE A 80 -44.22 -7.38 -18.70
N ALA A 81 -44.05 -6.38 -17.82
CA ALA A 81 -45.13 -5.52 -17.37
C ALA A 81 -45.49 -4.40 -18.36
N GLY A 82 -44.77 -4.27 -19.49
CA GLY A 82 -44.98 -3.21 -20.48
C GLY A 82 -44.56 -1.81 -19.99
N VAL A 83 -43.73 -1.72 -18.95
CA VAL A 83 -43.29 -0.45 -18.37
C VAL A 83 -42.07 0.08 -19.10
N TYR A 84 -42.18 1.30 -19.63
CA TYR A 84 -41.06 1.98 -20.26
C TYR A 84 -40.08 2.50 -19.20
N SER A 85 -38.90 1.89 -19.10
CA SER A 85 -37.95 2.13 -18.02
C SER A 85 -36.91 3.24 -18.31
N GLY A 86 -36.85 3.74 -19.56
CA GLY A 86 -35.88 4.75 -20.01
C GLY A 86 -34.41 4.30 -19.99
N SER A 87 -33.51 5.11 -20.56
CA SER A 87 -32.06 4.83 -20.59
C SER A 87 -31.41 4.82 -19.20
N GLY A 88 -32.00 5.50 -18.21
CA GLY A 88 -31.52 5.48 -16.82
C GLY A 88 -31.46 4.07 -16.24
N ALA A 89 -32.46 3.22 -16.53
CA ALA A 89 -32.46 1.82 -16.13
C ALA A 89 -31.38 1.01 -16.86
N THR A 90 -31.14 1.27 -18.15
CA THR A 90 -30.08 0.65 -18.93
C THR A 90 -28.69 1.00 -18.37
N VAL A 91 -28.47 2.27 -18.03
CA VAL A 91 -27.22 2.72 -17.39
C VAL A 91 -27.04 2.13 -16.00
N ALA A 92 -28.12 2.01 -15.22
CA ALA A 92 -28.10 1.29 -13.94
C ALA A 92 -27.64 -0.17 -14.12
N MET A 93 -28.10 -0.84 -15.17
CA MET A 93 -27.70 -2.19 -15.52
C MET A 93 -26.22 -2.29 -15.89
N PHE A 94 -25.70 -1.36 -16.70
CA PHE A 94 -24.26 -1.28 -17.01
C PHE A 94 -23.42 -1.10 -15.75
N LEU A 95 -23.84 -0.21 -14.84
CA LEU A 95 -23.14 0.02 -13.58
C LEU A 95 -23.19 -1.19 -12.66
N ALA A 96 -24.30 -1.94 -12.67
CA ALA A 96 -24.44 -3.15 -11.89
C ALA A 96 -23.49 -4.26 -12.41
N VAL A 97 -23.41 -4.45 -13.73
CA VAL A 97 -22.46 -5.38 -14.37
C VAL A 97 -21.00 -4.95 -14.14
N TYR A 98 -20.68 -3.67 -14.30
CA TYR A 98 -19.35 -3.14 -13.98
C TYR A 98 -18.98 -3.41 -12.52
N SER A 99 -19.91 -3.13 -11.58
CA SER A 99 -19.67 -3.30 -10.14
C SER A 99 -19.44 -4.76 -9.74
N SER A 100 -20.08 -5.70 -10.45
CA SER A 100 -19.89 -7.13 -10.23
C SER A 100 -18.50 -7.61 -10.61
N GLY A 101 -17.89 -7.03 -11.65
CA GLY A 101 -16.48 -7.24 -11.99
C GLY A 101 -15.54 -6.55 -11.02
N ALA A 102 -15.76 -5.26 -10.75
CA ALA A 102 -14.82 -4.42 -10.02
C ALA A 102 -14.66 -4.77 -8.53
N TYR A 103 -15.74 -5.15 -7.84
CA TYR A 103 -15.76 -5.27 -6.37
C TYR A 103 -15.88 -6.71 -5.84
N SER A 104 -15.91 -7.72 -6.70
CA SER A 104 -16.24 -9.08 -6.28
C SER A 104 -14.99 -9.95 -6.05
N HIS A 105 -14.59 -10.08 -4.79
CA HIS A 105 -13.29 -10.66 -4.37
C HIS A 105 -13.18 -12.20 -4.40
N HIS A 106 -14.27 -12.95 -4.65
CA HIS A 106 -14.26 -14.42 -4.55
C HIS A 106 -13.96 -15.15 -5.89
N ASN A 107 -12.76 -15.72 -6.00
CA ASN A 107 -12.25 -16.43 -7.19
C ASN A 107 -13.08 -17.66 -7.62
N ARG A 108 -13.80 -18.31 -6.69
CA ARG A 108 -14.65 -19.49 -6.98
C ARG A 108 -15.96 -19.16 -7.70
N ARG A 109 -16.32 -17.87 -7.79
CA ARG A 109 -17.58 -17.42 -8.40
C ARG A 109 -17.41 -16.87 -9.82
N ASP A 110 -16.20 -16.92 -10.39
CA ASP A 110 -15.93 -16.35 -11.72
C ASP A 110 -16.70 -17.09 -12.83
N LEU A 111 -16.85 -18.43 -12.77
CA LEU A 111 -17.69 -19.18 -13.71
C LEU A 111 -19.18 -18.84 -13.56
N THR A 112 -19.69 -18.80 -12.33
CA THR A 112 -21.10 -18.42 -12.05
C THR A 112 -21.41 -16.98 -12.45
N ARG A 113 -20.43 -16.08 -12.41
CA ARG A 113 -20.55 -14.69 -12.87
C ARG A 113 -20.62 -14.61 -14.38
N GLY A 114 -19.74 -15.36 -15.08
CA GLY A 114 -19.78 -15.51 -16.53
C GLY A 114 -21.14 -15.98 -17.01
N LEU A 115 -21.65 -17.05 -16.39
CA LEU A 115 -22.98 -17.58 -16.68
C LEU A 115 -24.10 -16.57 -16.37
N LEU A 116 -24.01 -15.85 -15.25
CA LEU A 116 -25.00 -14.83 -14.90
C LEU A 116 -25.05 -13.70 -15.92
N VAL A 117 -23.90 -13.16 -16.36
CA VAL A 117 -23.91 -12.08 -17.35
C VAL A 117 -24.28 -12.57 -18.74
N VAL A 118 -23.84 -13.76 -19.14
CA VAL A 118 -24.33 -14.37 -20.38
C VAL A 118 -25.86 -14.55 -20.33
N GLY A 119 -26.41 -14.99 -19.19
CA GLY A 119 -27.85 -15.09 -18.98
C GLY A 119 -28.56 -13.73 -19.01
N VAL A 120 -27.97 -12.69 -18.42
CA VAL A 120 -28.46 -11.30 -18.46
C VAL A 120 -28.49 -10.78 -19.90
N MET A 121 -27.40 -10.99 -20.65
CA MET A 121 -27.30 -10.60 -22.05
C MET A 121 -28.31 -11.34 -22.91
N ALA A 122 -28.49 -12.64 -22.68
CA ALA A 122 -29.49 -13.45 -23.39
C ALA A 122 -30.92 -12.97 -23.09
N LEU A 123 -31.24 -12.70 -21.82
CA LEU A 123 -32.56 -12.18 -21.42
C LEU A 123 -32.85 -10.80 -22.00
N LEU A 124 -31.85 -9.91 -22.03
CA LEU A 124 -31.97 -8.61 -22.66
C LEU A 124 -32.22 -8.73 -24.15
N VAL A 125 -31.43 -9.55 -24.86
CA VAL A 125 -31.60 -9.80 -26.29
C VAL A 125 -32.99 -10.35 -26.56
N VAL A 126 -33.45 -11.38 -25.82
CA VAL A 126 -34.79 -11.96 -25.96
C VAL A 126 -35.86 -10.90 -25.71
N GLY A 127 -35.71 -10.07 -24.70
CA GLY A 127 -36.62 -9.00 -24.36
C GLY A 127 -36.77 -7.94 -25.45
N THR A 128 -35.68 -7.55 -26.12
CA THR A 128 -35.75 -6.66 -27.29
C THR A 128 -36.28 -7.38 -28.53
N PHE A 129 -35.99 -8.67 -28.72
CA PHE A 129 -36.31 -9.42 -29.94
C PHE A 129 -37.74 -9.98 -30.01
N VAL A 130 -38.33 -10.36 -28.87
CA VAL A 130 -39.66 -11.01 -28.83
C VAL A 130 -40.81 -10.07 -29.19
N PRO A 131 -40.84 -8.80 -28.73
CA PRO A 131 -41.86 -7.84 -29.16
C PRO A 131 -41.75 -7.48 -30.66
N VAL A 132 -40.53 -7.51 -31.20
CA VAL A 132 -40.20 -7.23 -32.61
C VAL A 132 -40.79 -8.28 -33.54
N LEU A 133 -40.65 -9.56 -33.20
CA LEU A 133 -41.24 -10.67 -33.98
C LEU A 133 -42.77 -10.61 -34.07
N GLY A 134 -43.43 -9.82 -33.20
CA GLY A 134 -44.87 -9.69 -33.15
C GLY A 134 -45.45 -8.43 -33.80
N HIS A 135 -44.74 -7.28 -33.81
CA HIS A 135 -45.40 -5.97 -34.01
C HIS A 135 -44.58 -4.81 -34.63
N SER A 136 -43.32 -4.96 -35.09
CA SER A 136 -42.55 -3.78 -35.54
C SER A 136 -42.48 -3.58 -37.07
N ASP A 137 -42.98 -2.43 -37.55
CA ASP A 137 -42.69 -1.83 -38.86
C ASP A 137 -41.28 -1.16 -38.91
N ALA A 138 -40.45 -1.40 -37.89
CA ALA A 138 -39.15 -0.75 -37.77
C ALA A 138 -38.12 -1.37 -38.73
N PRO A 139 -37.19 -0.59 -39.30
CA PRO A 139 -36.15 -1.14 -40.15
C PRO A 139 -35.26 -2.11 -39.36
N VAL A 140 -35.09 -3.34 -39.86
CA VAL A 140 -34.23 -4.38 -39.28
C VAL A 140 -32.82 -3.86 -38.96
N GLU A 141 -32.31 -2.93 -39.78
CA GLU A 141 -31.01 -2.29 -39.59
C GLU A 141 -30.91 -1.45 -38.31
N ALA A 142 -31.97 -0.71 -37.95
CA ALA A 142 -32.00 0.12 -36.74
C ALA A 142 -32.00 -0.74 -35.47
N GLU A 143 -32.70 -1.88 -35.50
CA GLU A 143 -32.75 -2.83 -34.38
C GLU A 143 -31.44 -3.61 -34.23
N ALA A 144 -30.88 -4.08 -35.35
CA ALA A 144 -29.56 -4.72 -35.36
C ALA A 144 -28.48 -3.77 -34.80
N PHE A 145 -28.56 -2.47 -35.13
CA PHE A 145 -27.68 -1.45 -34.58
C PHE A 145 -27.84 -1.31 -33.06
N LEU A 146 -29.06 -1.28 -32.52
CA LEU A 146 -29.30 -1.19 -31.07
C LEU A 146 -28.78 -2.42 -30.30
N ILE A 147 -28.93 -3.63 -30.86
CA ILE A 147 -28.40 -4.86 -30.26
C ILE A 147 -26.88 -4.82 -30.25
N LEU A 148 -26.25 -4.46 -31.37
CA LEU A 148 -24.81 -4.32 -31.49
C LEU A 148 -24.27 -3.29 -30.48
N LEU A 149 -24.93 -2.13 -30.37
CA LEU A 149 -24.55 -1.06 -29.46
C LEU A 149 -24.65 -1.49 -27.99
N ASN A 150 -25.77 -2.10 -27.58
CA ASN A 150 -25.92 -2.62 -26.22
C ASN A 150 -24.88 -3.71 -25.90
N THR A 151 -24.68 -4.65 -26.83
CA THR A 151 -23.67 -5.70 -26.69
C THR A 151 -22.28 -5.11 -26.49
N ALA A 152 -21.92 -4.08 -27.27
CA ALA A 152 -20.65 -3.37 -27.12
C ALA A 152 -20.53 -2.69 -25.75
N PHE A 153 -21.57 -1.98 -25.28
CA PHE A 153 -21.56 -1.31 -23.98
C PHE A 153 -21.49 -2.29 -22.79
N PHE A 154 -22.26 -3.38 -22.81
CA PHE A 154 -22.19 -4.40 -21.76
C PHE A 154 -20.83 -5.09 -21.73
N SER A 155 -20.29 -5.41 -22.91
CA SER A 155 -18.95 -5.99 -23.04
C SER A 155 -17.89 -5.03 -22.48
N ALA A 156 -17.97 -3.75 -22.84
CA ALA A 156 -17.07 -2.72 -22.32
C ALA A 156 -17.18 -2.58 -20.80
N ALA A 157 -18.40 -2.52 -20.24
CA ALA A 157 -18.63 -2.42 -18.81
C ALA A 157 -18.04 -3.61 -18.03
N TRP A 158 -18.19 -4.83 -18.58
CA TRP A 158 -17.56 -6.03 -18.03
C TRP A 158 -16.03 -5.92 -18.05
N ILE A 159 -15.44 -5.61 -19.21
CA ILE A 159 -13.98 -5.51 -19.39
C ILE A 159 -13.39 -4.46 -18.45
N LEU A 160 -14.02 -3.28 -18.37
CA LEU A 160 -13.61 -2.21 -17.47
C LEU A 160 -13.69 -2.63 -16.00
N GLY A 161 -14.72 -3.38 -15.62
CA GLY A 161 -14.86 -3.94 -14.28
C GLY A 161 -13.72 -4.91 -13.95
N ASP A 162 -13.40 -5.82 -14.86
CA ASP A 162 -12.33 -6.79 -14.68
C ASP A 162 -10.94 -6.15 -14.66
N VAL A 163 -10.65 -5.23 -15.59
CA VAL A 163 -9.40 -4.45 -15.59
C VAL A 163 -9.23 -3.66 -14.28
N THR A 164 -10.31 -3.09 -13.75
CA THR A 164 -10.28 -2.39 -12.46
C THR A 164 -9.93 -3.35 -11.32
N ARG A 165 -10.56 -4.53 -11.28
CA ARG A 165 -10.26 -5.58 -10.29
C ARG A 165 -8.79 -6.01 -10.38
N GLN A 166 -8.29 -6.25 -11.59
CA GLN A 166 -6.89 -6.64 -11.83
C GLN A 166 -5.94 -5.56 -11.29
N LYS A 167 -6.18 -4.28 -11.61
CA LYS A 167 -5.38 -3.15 -11.10
C LYS A 167 -5.38 -3.08 -9.58
N HIS A 168 -6.55 -3.17 -8.93
CA HIS A 168 -6.65 -3.14 -7.47
C HIS A 168 -5.91 -4.32 -6.84
N SER A 169 -6.03 -5.51 -7.42
CA SER A 169 -5.34 -6.71 -6.93
C SER A 169 -3.81 -6.61 -7.10
N ALA A 170 -3.35 -6.05 -8.22
CA ALA A 170 -1.93 -5.82 -8.49
C ALA A 170 -1.36 -4.78 -7.51
N GLN A 171 -2.07 -3.68 -7.29
CA GLN A 171 -1.66 -2.66 -6.33
C GLN A 171 -1.58 -3.22 -4.91
N ALA A 172 -2.57 -3.99 -4.46
CA ALA A 172 -2.52 -4.64 -3.15
C ALA A 172 -1.37 -5.65 -3.00
N ARG A 173 -0.95 -6.31 -4.10
CA ARG A 173 0.23 -7.17 -4.12
C ARG A 173 1.52 -6.36 -4.02
N LEU A 174 1.62 -5.24 -4.73
CA LEU A 174 2.78 -4.35 -4.68
C LEU A 174 2.94 -3.72 -3.30
N GLU A 175 1.84 -3.28 -2.67
CA GLU A 175 1.85 -2.74 -1.31
C GLU A 175 2.38 -3.78 -0.30
N LYS A 176 1.89 -5.03 -0.35
CA LYS A 176 2.41 -6.12 0.48
C LYS A 176 3.88 -6.44 0.20
N GLN A 177 4.30 -6.41 -1.06
CA GLN A 177 5.71 -6.63 -1.41
C GLN A 177 6.61 -5.51 -0.90
N ALA A 178 6.14 -4.26 -0.94
CA ALA A 178 6.85 -3.12 -0.40
C ALA A 178 7.01 -3.21 1.13
N GLU A 179 5.96 -3.63 1.85
CA GLU A 179 6.03 -3.89 3.30
C GLU A 179 7.07 -4.95 3.65
N VAL A 180 7.07 -6.09 2.92
CA VAL A 180 8.07 -7.16 3.12
C VAL A 180 9.49 -6.71 2.77
N LEU A 181 9.66 -5.95 1.68
CA LEU A 181 10.98 -5.42 1.31
C LEU A 181 11.50 -4.42 2.35
N GLN A 182 10.62 -3.62 2.95
CA GLN A 182 11.00 -2.69 4.00
C GLN A 182 11.46 -3.46 5.25
N SER A 183 10.71 -4.47 5.69
CA SER A 183 11.13 -5.28 6.85
C SER A 183 12.46 -6.00 6.60
N GLN A 184 12.65 -6.56 5.40
CA GLN A 184 13.93 -7.21 5.03
C GLN A 184 15.11 -6.23 5.00
N ARG A 185 14.90 -4.99 4.55
CA ARG A 185 15.95 -3.96 4.57
C ARG A 185 16.36 -3.59 5.99
N GLU A 186 15.40 -3.48 6.90
CA GLU A 186 15.67 -3.20 8.31
C GLU A 186 16.45 -4.35 8.96
N GLU A 187 16.07 -5.61 8.71
CA GLU A 187 16.80 -6.79 9.18
C GLU A 187 18.23 -6.86 8.62
N LEU A 188 18.40 -6.61 7.32
CA LEU A 188 19.72 -6.60 6.68
C LEU A 188 20.60 -5.48 7.23
N ALA A 189 20.05 -4.29 7.48
CA ALA A 189 20.80 -3.19 8.07
C ALA A 189 21.28 -3.53 9.49
N GLN A 190 20.41 -4.10 10.33
CA GLN A 190 20.79 -4.55 11.67
C GLN A 190 21.86 -5.66 11.63
N SER A 191 21.70 -6.63 10.73
CA SER A 191 22.68 -7.70 10.54
C SER A 191 24.03 -7.16 10.04
N ALA A 192 24.02 -6.15 9.16
CA ALA A 192 25.23 -5.52 8.66
C ALA A 192 25.98 -4.80 9.79
N VAL A 193 25.27 -4.02 10.62
CA VAL A 193 25.87 -3.35 11.80
C VAL A 193 26.44 -4.37 12.80
N ALA A 194 25.73 -5.48 13.05
CA ALA A 194 26.23 -6.53 13.95
C ALA A 194 27.49 -7.21 13.38
N SER A 195 27.51 -7.51 12.08
CA SER A 195 28.67 -8.08 11.39
C SER A 195 29.88 -7.14 11.42
N GLU A 196 29.64 -5.85 11.21
CA GLU A 196 30.65 -4.79 11.31
C GLU A 196 31.28 -4.75 12.70
N ARG A 197 30.46 -4.71 13.76
CA ARG A 197 30.93 -4.73 15.15
C ARG A 197 31.77 -5.96 15.46
N LEU A 198 31.38 -7.14 14.97
CA LEU A 198 32.15 -8.37 15.13
C LEU A 198 33.45 -8.38 14.34
N ARG A 199 33.51 -7.69 13.18
CA ARG A 199 34.76 -7.50 12.44
C ARG A 199 35.71 -6.59 13.22
N ILE A 200 35.22 -5.45 13.68
CA ILE A 200 36.04 -4.47 14.42
C ILE A 200 36.54 -5.07 15.74
N ALA A 201 35.71 -5.83 16.46
CA ALA A 201 36.15 -6.52 17.67
C ALA A 201 37.31 -7.51 17.43
N ARG A 202 37.31 -8.21 16.27
CA ARG A 202 38.42 -9.10 15.90
C ARG A 202 39.68 -8.33 15.52
N GLU A 203 39.53 -7.24 14.77
CA GLU A 203 40.65 -6.37 14.39
C GLU A 203 41.33 -5.77 15.64
N LEU A 204 40.52 -5.33 16.62
CA LEU A 204 40.98 -4.89 17.93
C LEU A 204 41.70 -6.02 18.69
N HIS A 205 41.13 -7.23 18.70
CA HIS A 205 41.73 -8.39 19.36
C HIS A 205 43.09 -8.76 18.75
N ASP A 206 43.21 -8.72 17.43
CA ASP A 206 44.44 -9.06 16.71
C ASP A 206 45.55 -8.04 17.01
N VAL A 207 45.24 -6.74 17.00
CA VAL A 207 46.20 -5.66 17.36
C VAL A 207 46.66 -5.82 18.80
N VAL A 208 45.73 -6.00 19.75
CA VAL A 208 46.06 -6.18 21.17
C VAL A 208 46.88 -7.46 21.39
N GLY A 209 46.46 -8.56 20.79
CA GLY A 209 47.16 -9.85 20.89
C GLY A 209 48.60 -9.77 20.39
N HIS A 210 48.83 -9.06 19.28
CA HIS A 210 50.17 -8.83 18.75
C HIS A 210 51.06 -8.06 19.72
N HIS A 211 50.60 -6.90 20.20
CA HIS A 211 51.34 -6.06 21.15
C HIS A 211 51.66 -6.79 22.46
N VAL A 212 50.67 -7.47 23.05
CA VAL A 212 50.86 -8.25 24.29
C VAL A 212 51.86 -9.39 24.09
N SER A 213 51.82 -10.07 22.93
CA SER A 213 52.77 -11.14 22.63
C SER A 213 54.22 -10.61 22.51
N VAL A 214 54.43 -9.46 21.87
CA VAL A 214 55.76 -8.82 21.75
C VAL A 214 56.28 -8.40 23.13
N MET A 215 55.45 -7.73 23.94
CA MET A 215 55.81 -7.34 25.31
C MET A 215 56.16 -8.56 26.16
N GLY A 216 55.41 -9.66 26.05
CA GLY A 216 55.69 -10.90 26.78
C GLY A 216 57.06 -11.50 26.44
N VAL A 217 57.44 -11.49 25.15
CA VAL A 217 58.78 -11.93 24.71
C VAL A 217 59.87 -11.00 25.23
N GLN A 218 59.70 -9.68 25.11
CA GLN A 218 60.65 -8.67 25.57
C GLN A 218 60.84 -8.70 27.10
N ALA A 219 59.75 -8.78 27.87
CA ALA A 219 59.80 -8.92 29.33
C ALA A 219 60.50 -10.23 29.75
N GLY A 220 60.27 -11.32 29.00
CA GLY A 220 60.99 -12.57 29.18
C GLY A 220 62.50 -12.45 28.92
N ALA A 221 62.91 -11.64 27.95
CA ALA A 221 64.31 -11.34 27.67
C ALA A 221 64.94 -10.46 28.76
N ALA A 222 64.27 -9.39 29.18
CA ALA A 222 64.72 -8.51 30.26
C ALA A 222 64.97 -9.29 31.56
N ARG A 223 64.06 -10.22 31.91
CA ARG A 223 64.21 -11.09 33.09
C ARG A 223 65.48 -11.94 33.07
N ARG A 224 65.98 -12.34 31.89
CA ARG A 224 67.23 -13.11 31.76
C ARG A 224 68.47 -12.23 31.80
N LEU A 225 68.34 -10.95 31.45
CA LEU A 225 69.44 -9.98 31.40
C LEU A 225 69.67 -9.29 32.75
N ILE A 226 68.66 -9.25 33.64
CA ILE A 226 68.68 -8.43 34.85
C ILE A 226 69.89 -8.68 35.78
N ASP A 227 70.37 -9.94 35.86
CA ASP A 227 71.50 -10.32 36.70
C ASP A 227 72.87 -10.23 35.99
N HIS A 228 72.87 -10.18 34.65
CA HIS A 228 74.08 -10.27 33.83
C HIS A 228 74.46 -8.96 33.10
N ASP A 229 73.45 -8.21 32.66
CA ASP A 229 73.59 -6.96 31.92
C ASP A 229 72.39 -6.06 32.26
N PRO A 230 72.43 -5.42 33.44
CA PRO A 230 71.30 -4.63 33.96
C PRO A 230 71.01 -3.39 33.10
N GLU A 231 72.01 -2.85 32.42
CA GLU A 231 71.86 -1.71 31.52
C GLU A 231 71.01 -2.11 30.30
N LYS A 232 71.32 -3.24 29.64
CA LYS A 232 70.43 -3.79 28.59
C LYS A 232 69.06 -4.21 29.10
N ALA A 233 68.96 -4.74 30.33
CA ALA A 233 67.66 -5.08 30.90
C ALA A 233 66.77 -3.82 31.02
N GLY A 234 67.36 -2.67 31.39
CA GLY A 234 66.68 -1.36 31.41
C GLY A 234 66.23 -0.88 30.02
N GLU A 235 67.05 -1.07 28.98
CA GLU A 235 66.67 -0.75 27.59
C GLU A 235 65.48 -1.58 27.11
N VAL A 236 65.48 -2.89 27.38
CA VAL A 236 64.39 -3.79 26.99
C VAL A 236 63.10 -3.45 27.75
N LEU A 237 63.19 -3.09 29.03
CA LEU A 237 62.02 -2.65 29.81
C LEU A 237 61.46 -1.32 29.31
N SER A 238 62.32 -0.38 28.88
CA SER A 238 61.88 0.87 28.24
C SER A 238 61.11 0.60 26.94
N ALA A 239 61.58 -0.37 26.13
CA ALA A 239 60.88 -0.78 24.91
C ALA A 239 59.50 -1.42 25.19
N VAL A 240 59.37 -2.16 26.31
CA VAL A 240 58.07 -2.69 26.76
C VAL A 240 57.12 -1.56 27.17
N GLU A 241 57.61 -0.53 27.88
CA GLU A 241 56.80 0.64 28.25
C GLU A 241 56.31 1.41 27.00
N GLU A 242 57.22 1.64 26.05
CA GLU A 242 56.90 2.33 24.79
C GLU A 242 55.85 1.57 23.99
N SER A 243 56.05 0.26 23.79
CA SER A 243 55.08 -0.58 23.09
C SER A 243 53.72 -0.61 23.81
N GLY A 244 53.72 -0.53 25.15
CA GLY A 244 52.51 -0.43 25.97
C GLY A 244 51.73 0.86 25.72
N ARG A 245 52.43 2.00 25.66
CA ARG A 245 51.83 3.30 25.31
C ARG A 245 51.28 3.32 23.88
N ASP A 246 52.01 2.74 22.93
CA ASP A 246 51.57 2.67 21.53
C ASP A 246 50.29 1.84 21.38
N ALA A 247 50.22 0.68 22.03
CA ALA A 247 49.04 -0.18 22.00
C ALA A 247 47.79 0.51 22.58
N VAL A 248 47.93 1.23 23.70
CA VAL A 248 46.83 1.99 24.31
C VAL A 248 46.38 3.14 23.41
N THR A 249 47.33 3.85 22.79
CA THR A 249 47.03 4.96 21.87
C THR A 249 46.28 4.47 20.64
N GLU A 250 46.70 3.35 20.07
CA GLU A 250 46.08 2.80 18.86
C GLU A 250 44.69 2.21 19.12
N MET A 251 44.50 1.52 20.25
CA MET A 251 43.15 1.13 20.70
C MET A 251 42.24 2.33 20.95
N GLY A 252 42.76 3.38 21.58
CA GLY A 252 42.01 4.62 21.84
C GLY A 252 41.53 5.28 20.55
N ARG A 253 42.36 5.28 19.50
CA ARG A 253 41.97 5.75 18.16
C ARG A 253 40.87 4.90 17.53
N LEU A 254 41.02 3.57 17.52
CA LEU A 254 40.03 2.65 16.93
C LEU A 254 38.67 2.68 17.67
N VAL A 255 38.68 2.73 19.00
CA VAL A 255 37.44 2.86 19.81
C VAL A 255 36.83 4.26 19.66
N GLY A 256 37.65 5.30 19.50
CA GLY A 256 37.18 6.66 19.24
C GLY A 256 36.36 6.76 17.94
N LEU A 257 36.83 6.11 16.87
CA LEU A 257 36.13 6.06 15.57
C LEU A 257 34.78 5.33 15.65
N LEU A 258 34.69 4.27 16.46
CA LEU A 258 33.47 3.51 16.71
C LEU A 258 32.40 4.29 17.48
N ARG A 259 32.82 5.19 18.38
CA ARG A 259 31.93 5.95 19.25
C ARG A 259 31.29 7.14 18.54
N SER A 260 31.99 7.72 17.56
CA SER A 260 31.45 8.79 16.70
C SER A 260 30.29 8.35 15.79
N ASP A 261 30.19 7.07 15.45
CA ASP A 261 29.16 6.57 14.52
C ASP A 261 27.93 5.95 15.23
N GLY A 262 27.99 5.74 16.54
CA GLY A 262 27.07 4.85 17.25
C GLY A 262 26.01 5.54 18.13
N ASP A 263 26.41 6.51 18.94
CA ASP A 263 25.53 7.07 19.99
C ASP A 263 26.27 8.22 20.67
N GLU A 264 26.03 9.47 20.26
CA GLU A 264 26.29 10.66 21.09
C GLU A 264 25.78 11.90 20.35
N THR A 265 24.56 12.32 20.69
CA THR A 265 24.31 13.76 20.75
C THR A 265 25.31 14.25 21.80
N PRO A 266 26.29 15.13 21.49
CA PRO A 266 27.22 15.59 22.50
C PRO A 266 26.39 16.14 23.66
N GLY A 267 26.50 15.53 24.85
CA GLY A 267 25.99 16.14 26.06
C GLY A 267 26.52 17.58 26.12
N PRO A 268 25.75 18.55 26.66
CA PRO A 268 26.16 19.94 26.67
C PRO A 268 27.61 20.04 27.14
N GLN A 269 28.48 20.65 26.33
CA GLN A 269 29.89 20.75 26.67
C GLN A 269 30.00 21.38 28.08
N PRO A 270 30.79 20.78 28.98
CA PRO A 270 30.93 21.28 30.35
C PRO A 270 31.23 22.77 30.34
N GLY A 271 30.38 23.54 31.01
CA GLY A 271 30.50 24.99 31.08
C GLY A 271 31.42 25.41 32.21
N PHE A 272 31.63 26.71 32.36
CA PHE A 272 32.38 27.26 33.51
C PHE A 272 31.79 26.90 34.88
N ALA A 273 30.53 26.44 34.94
CA ALA A 273 29.90 25.95 36.17
C ALA A 273 30.38 24.54 36.59
N ASP A 274 30.93 23.76 35.67
CA ASP A 274 31.38 22.38 35.91
C ASP A 274 32.87 22.30 36.28
N LEU A 275 33.53 23.47 36.35
CA LEU A 275 34.98 23.60 36.52
C LEU A 275 35.44 23.05 37.88
N ASP A 276 34.66 23.29 38.94
CA ASP A 276 34.98 22.81 40.29
C ASP A 276 34.91 21.27 40.36
N ALA A 277 33.91 20.66 39.72
CA ALA A 277 33.76 19.20 39.63
C ALA A 277 34.82 18.55 38.71
N MET A 278 35.43 19.30 37.79
CA MET A 278 36.57 18.82 36.99
C MET A 278 37.88 18.88 37.77
N ILE A 279 38.10 19.95 38.55
CA ILE A 279 39.27 20.07 39.44
C ILE A 279 39.28 18.93 40.45
N GLU A 280 38.13 18.65 41.08
CA GLU A 280 38.00 17.61 42.11
C GLU A 280 38.33 16.21 41.56
N ARG A 281 37.82 15.87 40.37
CA ARG A 281 38.14 14.60 39.69
C ARG A 281 39.61 14.48 39.27
N MET A 282 40.26 15.58 38.89
CA MET A 282 41.69 15.55 38.57
C MET A 282 42.56 15.46 39.84
N GLY A 283 42.11 16.07 40.95
CA GLY A 283 42.71 15.92 42.26
C GLY A 283 42.64 14.48 42.78
N ASP A 284 41.50 13.81 42.63
CA ASP A 284 41.33 12.38 42.96
C ASP A 284 42.23 11.47 42.11
N ALA A 285 42.57 11.91 40.90
CA ALA A 285 43.55 11.26 40.03
C ALA A 285 45.01 11.60 40.38
N GLY A 286 45.26 12.38 41.43
CA GLY A 286 46.58 12.71 41.94
C GLY A 286 47.29 13.87 41.24
N LEU A 287 46.58 14.66 40.43
CA LEU A 287 47.12 15.84 39.74
C LEU A 287 46.90 17.10 40.59
N ASP A 288 47.96 17.87 40.84
CA ASP A 288 47.87 19.16 41.52
C ASP A 288 47.45 20.25 40.53
N VAL A 289 46.18 20.68 40.61
CA VAL A 289 45.57 21.63 39.67
C VAL A 289 45.24 22.93 40.40
N THR A 290 45.91 24.01 40.00
CA THR A 290 45.65 25.37 40.50
C THR A 290 44.97 26.22 39.44
N VAL A 291 43.80 26.76 39.76
CA VAL A 291 43.06 27.68 38.87
C VAL A 291 43.30 29.12 39.28
N ARG A 292 43.74 29.94 38.34
CA ARG A 292 43.92 31.38 38.51
C ARG A 292 42.79 32.11 37.79
N ARG A 293 41.88 32.70 38.56
CA ARG A 293 40.84 33.61 38.06
C ARG A 293 41.35 35.04 38.01
#